data_AF-A0A0R2FGE9-F1
#
_entry.id   AF-A0A0R2FGE9-F1
#
_cell.length_a   1.000
_cell.length_b   1.000
_cell.length_c   1.000
_cell.angle_alpha   90.00
_cell.angle_beta   90.00
_cell.angle_gamma   90.00
#
_symmetry.space_group_name_H-M   'P 1'
#
loop_
_entity.id
_entity.type
_entity.pdbx_description
1 polymer ?
#
loop_
_entity_poly.entity_id
_entity_poly.type
_entity_poly.pdbx_seq_one_letter_code
_entity_poly.pdbx_strand_id
1 'polypeptide(L)'
;MMFFKKHKAFTLIEMVIVLFIISLLMLLVLPNVSKQRRNAEVKTNDALVTTVETQATLYEEDTGHPPATLADLNDEYLSDRQLKQANEAQITIKDGVVSRSGK
;
A
#
# COMPACT_ATOMS: atom_id res chain seq x y z
N MET A 1 5.05 65.89 -2.62
CA MET A 1 4.01 64.85 -2.72
C MET A 1 4.49 63.82 -3.74
N MET A 2 4.26 62.53 -3.46
CA MET A 2 4.19 61.42 -4.44
C MET A 2 5.40 60.45 -4.56
N PHE A 3 5.39 59.48 -3.63
CA PHE A 3 5.56 58.03 -3.80
C PHE A 3 6.60 57.47 -4.79
N PHE A 4 7.73 56.99 -4.26
CA PHE A 4 8.53 55.94 -4.88
C PHE A 4 7.85 54.58 -4.68
N LYS A 5 7.19 54.05 -5.72
CA LYS A 5 6.73 52.66 -5.74
C LYS A 5 7.70 51.82 -6.57
N LYS A 6 8.66 51.15 -5.91
CA LYS A 6 9.55 50.19 -6.56
C LYS A 6 8.94 48.79 -6.48
N HIS A 7 8.55 48.23 -7.62
CA HIS A 7 8.27 46.80 -7.74
C HIS A 7 8.97 46.26 -8.98
N LYS A 8 10.08 45.54 -8.80
CA LYS A 8 10.59 44.54 -9.75
C LYS A 8 11.32 43.44 -8.97
N ALA A 9 10.55 42.52 -8.40
CA ALA A 9 11.03 41.22 -7.93
C ALA A 9 10.22 40.15 -8.67
N PHE A 10 10.68 39.83 -9.87
CA PHE A 10 10.31 38.63 -10.63
C PHE A 10 11.30 38.53 -11.80
N THR A 11 12.56 38.32 -11.47
CA THR A 11 13.61 38.11 -12.49
C THR A 11 13.68 36.63 -12.86
N LEU A 12 14.17 36.30 -14.06
CA LEU A 12 14.35 34.90 -14.46
C LEU A 12 15.29 34.15 -13.50
N ILE A 13 16.33 34.81 -12.98
CA ILE A 13 17.26 34.21 -12.02
C ILE A 13 16.56 33.81 -10.71
N GLU A 14 15.58 34.60 -10.27
CA GLU A 14 14.78 34.33 -9.08
C GLU A 14 13.93 33.07 -9.27
N MET A 15 13.29 32.93 -10.44
CA MET A 15 12.53 31.72 -10.78
C MET A 15 13.42 30.49 -10.93
N VAL A 16 14.64 30.62 -11.47
CA VAL A 16 15.59 29.51 -11.57
C VAL A 16 16.03 29.04 -10.18
N ILE A 17 16.34 29.95 -9.26
CA ILE A 17 16.73 29.60 -7.89
C ILE A 17 15.55 28.93 -7.15
N VAL A 18 14.33 29.42 -7.34
CA VAL A 18 13.13 28.80 -6.74
C VAL A 18 12.92 27.38 -7.26
N LEU A 19 13.00 27.16 -8.58
CA LEU A 19 12.88 25.82 -9.16
C LEU A 19 14.02 24.89 -8.72
N PHE A 20 15.23 25.43 -8.53
CA PHE A 20 16.36 24.68 -7.98
C PHE A 20 16.11 24.24 -6.54
N ILE A 21 15.59 25.12 -5.68
CA ILE A 21 15.26 24.75 -4.30
C ILE A 21 14.11 23.72 -4.28
N ILE A 22 13.06 23.92 -5.09
CA ILE A 22 11.94 22.96 -5.19
C ILE A 22 12.43 21.59 -5.65
N SER A 23 13.35 21.52 -6.61
CA SER A 23 13.88 20.22 -7.07
C SER A 23 14.68 19.49 -5.98
N LEU A 24 15.49 20.20 -5.20
CA LEU A 24 16.17 19.63 -4.02
C LEU A 24 15.18 19.12 -2.97
N LEU A 25 14.11 19.89 -2.69
CA LEU A 25 13.06 19.44 -1.77
C LEU A 25 12.32 18.22 -2.33
N MET A 26 12.00 18.18 -3.63
CA MET A 26 11.38 17.02 -4.27
C MET A 26 12.26 15.77 -4.14
N LEU A 27 13.58 15.88 -4.31
CA LEU A 27 14.51 14.76 -4.12
C LEU A 27 14.48 14.19 -2.70
N LEU A 28 14.17 14.99 -1.68
CA LEU A 28 14.00 14.51 -0.29
C LEU A 28 12.60 13.94 -0.04
N VAL A 29 11.57 14.54 -0.62
CA VAL A 29 10.16 14.15 -0.42
C VAL A 29 9.81 12.86 -1.17
N LEU A 30 10.22 12.73 -2.45
CA LEU A 30 9.96 11.57 -3.30
C LEU A 30 10.36 10.22 -2.67
N PRO A 31 11.61 10.02 -2.17
CA PRO A 31 12.00 8.76 -1.55
C PRO A 31 11.22 8.50 -0.26
N ASN A 32 10.90 9.55 0.51
CA ASN A 32 10.14 9.40 1.75
C ASN A 32 8.69 8.96 1.49
N VAL A 33 8.02 9.56 0.50
CA VAL A 33 6.67 9.17 0.06
C VAL A 33 6.67 7.75 -0.52
N SER A 34 7.66 7.41 -1.35
CA SER A 34 7.80 6.05 -1.92
C SER A 34 7.96 5.00 -0.82
N LYS A 35 8.77 5.28 0.21
CA LYS A 35 8.93 4.39 1.37
C LYS A 35 7.64 4.27 2.19
N GLN A 36 6.94 5.37 2.44
CA GLN A 36 5.67 5.35 3.16
C GLN A 36 4.61 4.53 2.41
N ARG A 37 4.51 4.69 1.09
CA ARG A 37 3.62 3.90 0.24
C ARG A 37 3.93 2.41 0.34
N ARG A 38 5.20 2.01 0.22
CA ARG A 38 5.61 0.59 0.38
C ARG A 38 5.28 0.05 1.77
N ASN A 39 5.50 0.84 2.82
CA ASN A 39 5.15 0.45 4.18
C ASN A 39 3.63 0.28 4.35
N ALA A 40 2.82 1.15 3.74
CA ALA A 40 1.36 1.00 3.72
C ALA A 40 0.95 -0.28 2.98
N GLU A 41 1.52 -0.54 1.80
CA GLU A 41 1.29 -1.78 1.04
C GLU A 41 1.65 -3.03 1.86
N VAL A 42 2.76 -3.02 2.60
CA VAL A 42 3.12 -4.14 3.52
C VAL A 42 2.06 -4.30 4.61
N LYS A 43 1.70 -3.23 5.32
CA LYS A 43 0.67 -3.31 6.38
C LYS A 43 -0.69 -3.77 5.87
N THR A 44 -1.09 -3.33 4.69
CA THR A 44 -2.33 -3.79 4.04
C THR A 44 -2.26 -5.28 3.74
N ASN A 45 -1.13 -5.78 3.24
CA ASN A 45 -0.95 -7.21 3.02
C ASN A 45 -0.96 -8.02 4.32
N ASP A 46 -0.33 -7.51 5.39
CA ASP A 46 -0.35 -8.18 6.70
C ASP A 46 -1.78 -8.27 7.26
N ALA A 47 -2.57 -7.20 7.14
CA ALA A 47 -3.98 -7.22 7.51
C ALA A 47 -4.81 -8.19 6.66
N LEU A 48 -4.46 -8.34 5.38
CA LEU A 48 -5.10 -9.31 4.49
C LEU A 48 -4.79 -10.74 4.92
N VAL A 49 -3.55 -11.04 5.35
CA VAL A 49 -3.20 -12.35 5.92
C VAL A 49 -4.09 -12.67 7.12
N THR A 50 -4.20 -11.75 8.09
CA THR A 50 -5.08 -11.95 9.27
C THR A 50 -6.54 -12.14 8.89
N THR A 51 -7.01 -11.44 7.84
CA THR A 51 -8.36 -11.63 7.33
C THR A 51 -8.53 -13.05 6.78
N VAL A 52 -7.61 -13.50 5.91
CA VAL A 52 -7.63 -14.86 5.35
C VAL A 52 -7.53 -15.92 6.45
N GLU A 53 -6.71 -15.72 7.48
CA GLU A 53 -6.63 -16.61 8.65
C GLU A 53 -7.96 -16.72 9.37
N THR A 54 -8.61 -15.58 9.65
CA THR A 54 -9.93 -15.55 10.29
C THR A 54 -10.95 -16.31 9.46
N GLN A 55 -10.94 -16.13 8.14
CA GLN A 55 -11.84 -16.81 7.23
C GLN A 55 -11.53 -18.31 7.11
N ALA A 56 -10.26 -18.70 7.17
CA ALA A 56 -9.86 -20.10 7.22
C ALA A 56 -10.33 -20.81 8.50
N THR A 57 -10.25 -20.12 9.65
CA THR A 57 -10.78 -20.63 10.91
C THR A 57 -12.29 -20.80 10.86
N LEU A 58 -13.03 -19.82 10.33
CA LEU A 58 -14.49 -19.94 10.17
C LEU A 58 -14.86 -21.12 9.26
N TYR A 59 -14.14 -21.29 8.15
CA TYR A 59 -14.33 -22.45 7.26
C TYR A 59 -14.12 -23.77 8.00
N GLU A 60 -13.08 -23.87 8.84
CA GLU A 60 -12.81 -25.07 9.63
C GLU A 60 -13.90 -25.33 10.68
N GLU A 61 -14.43 -24.28 11.31
CA GLU A 61 -15.55 -24.38 12.24
C GLU A 61 -16.83 -24.88 11.57
N ASP A 62 -17.12 -24.43 10.35
CA ASP A 62 -18.34 -24.78 9.61
C ASP A 62 -18.26 -26.17 8.93
N THR A 63 -17.08 -26.54 8.42
CA THR A 63 -16.89 -27.78 7.64
C THR A 63 -16.25 -28.92 8.43
N GLY A 64 -15.65 -28.62 9.58
CA GLY A 64 -14.94 -29.59 10.42
C GLY A 64 -13.54 -29.97 9.92
N HIS A 65 -13.03 -29.31 8.88
CA HIS A 65 -11.65 -29.48 8.40
C HIS A 65 -11.09 -28.17 7.84
N PRO A 66 -9.77 -27.92 7.94
CA PRO A 66 -9.18 -26.68 7.43
C PRO A 66 -9.29 -26.60 5.90
N PRO A 67 -9.30 -25.38 5.33
CA PRO A 67 -9.21 -25.21 3.89
C PRO A 67 -7.85 -25.70 3.38
N ALA A 68 -7.83 -26.42 2.26
CA ALA A 68 -6.61 -26.90 1.63
C ALA A 68 -5.99 -25.81 0.74
N THR A 69 -6.81 -24.94 0.17
CA THR A 69 -6.41 -23.89 -0.76
C THR A 69 -7.18 -22.60 -0.52
N LEU A 70 -6.65 -21.47 -1.03
CA LEU A 70 -7.39 -20.21 -1.03
C LEU A 70 -8.71 -20.28 -1.81
N ALA A 71 -8.81 -21.18 -2.80
CA ALA A 71 -10.04 -21.32 -3.59
C ALA A 71 -11.19 -21.92 -2.76
N ASP A 72 -10.88 -22.65 -1.68
CA ASP A 72 -11.89 -23.21 -0.77
C ASP A 72 -12.58 -22.11 0.04
N LEU A 73 -11.95 -20.93 0.17
CA LEU A 73 -12.49 -19.75 0.83
C LEU A 73 -13.26 -18.82 -0.12
N ASN A 74 -13.60 -19.26 -1.33
CA ASN A 74 -14.35 -18.44 -2.27
C ASN A 74 -15.79 -18.19 -1.80
N ASP A 75 -16.40 -17.14 -2.37
CA ASP A 75 -17.79 -16.74 -2.21
C ASP A 75 -18.19 -16.38 -0.76
N GLU A 76 -18.40 -17.39 0.08
CA GLU A 76 -18.97 -17.28 1.43
C GLU A 76 -17.98 -16.69 2.44
N TYR A 77 -16.68 -16.94 2.26
CA TYR A 77 -15.64 -16.53 3.21
C TYR A 77 -14.81 -15.34 2.71
N LEU A 78 -14.48 -15.29 1.42
CA LEU A 78 -13.74 -14.18 0.80
C LEU A 78 -14.44 -13.70 -0.47
N SER A 79 -14.53 -12.38 -0.63
CA SER A 79 -14.97 -11.79 -1.89
C SER A 79 -13.95 -11.99 -3.02
N ASP A 80 -14.40 -11.98 -4.28
CA ASP A 80 -13.55 -12.00 -5.48
C ASP A 80 -12.39 -11.00 -5.41
N ARG A 81 -12.65 -9.82 -4.84
CA ARG A 81 -11.64 -8.77 -4.68
C ARG A 81 -10.56 -9.19 -3.70
N GLN A 82 -10.94 -9.75 -2.56
CA GLN A 82 -10.01 -10.22 -1.54
C GLN A 82 -9.21 -11.43 -2.03
N LEU A 83 -9.84 -12.35 -2.76
CA LEU A 83 -9.13 -13.47 -3.39
C LEU A 83 -8.11 -13.00 -4.42
N LYS A 84 -8.48 -12.05 -5.27
CA LYS A 84 -7.54 -11.47 -6.24
C LYS A 84 -6.38 -10.78 -5.53
N GLN A 85 -6.67 -9.99 -4.50
CA GLN A 85 -5.64 -9.34 -3.69
C GLN A 85 -4.73 -10.34 -2.97
N ALA A 86 -5.29 -11.44 -2.44
CA ALA A 86 -4.52 -12.48 -1.77
C ALA A 86 -3.58 -13.20 -2.74
N ASN A 87 -4.07 -13.49 -3.96
CA ASN A 87 -3.26 -14.06 -5.03
C ASN A 87 -2.15 -13.11 -5.49
N GLU A 88 -2.46 -11.82 -5.69
CA GLU A 88 -1.47 -10.79 -6.04
C GLU A 88 -0.42 -10.58 -4.95
N ALA A 89 -0.83 -10.69 -3.68
CA ALA A 89 0.05 -10.63 -2.51
C ALA A 89 0.85 -11.92 -2.29
N GLN A 90 0.62 -12.96 -3.10
CA GLN A 90 1.19 -14.30 -3.01
C GLN A 90 0.91 -14.99 -1.66
N ILE A 91 -0.28 -14.77 -1.10
CA ILE A 91 -0.75 -15.50 0.07
C ILE A 91 -1.13 -16.92 -0.38
N THR A 92 -0.81 -17.92 0.43
CA THR A 92 -1.11 -19.33 0.18
C THR A 92 -1.55 -20.01 1.46
N ILE A 93 -2.39 -21.03 1.33
CA ILE A 93 -2.79 -21.91 2.43
C ILE A 93 -2.12 -23.26 2.21
N LYS A 94 -1.46 -23.79 3.25
CA LYS A 94 -0.99 -25.17 3.29
C LYS A 94 -1.32 -25.76 4.65
N ASP A 95 -2.08 -26.86 4.65
CA ASP A 95 -2.44 -27.60 5.86
C ASP A 95 -3.07 -26.70 6.95
N GLY A 96 -3.97 -25.79 6.54
CA GLY A 96 -4.64 -24.83 7.45
C GLY A 96 -3.79 -23.63 7.87
N VAL A 97 -2.51 -23.56 7.48
CA VAL A 97 -1.63 -22.44 7.80
C VAL A 97 -1.60 -21.45 6.63
N VAL A 98 -1.98 -20.20 6.90
CA VAL A 98 -1.90 -19.10 5.96
C VAL A 98 -0.47 -18.53 5.98
N SER A 99 0.17 -18.46 4.82
CA SER A 99 1.54 -17.96 4.69
C SER A 99 1.72 -17.16 3.41
N ARG A 100 2.68 -16.22 3.41
CA ARG A 100 3.04 -15.43 2.24
C ARG A 100 4.23 -16.07 1.53
N SER A 101 4.04 -16.48 0.28
CA SER A 101 5.10 -17.02 -0.58
C SER A 101 6.04 -15.88 -1.01
N GLY A 102 6.99 -15.54 -0.15
CA GLY A 102 7.96 -14.46 -0.38
C GLY A 102 8.82 -14.12 0.84
N LYS A 103 8.61 -14.80 1.97
CA LYS A 103 9.46 -14.72 3.15
C LYS A 103 9.67 -16.11 3.75
#